data_AF-A0A5K1FNW4-F1
#
_entry.id   AF-A0A5K1FNW4-F1
#
_cell.length_a   1.000
_cell.length_b   1.000
_cell.length_c   1.000
_cell.angle_alpha   90.00
_cell.angle_beta   90.00
_cell.angle_gamma   90.00
#
_symmetry.space_group_name_H-M   'P 1'
#
loop_
_entity.id
_entity.type
_entity.pdbx_description
1 polymer ?
#
loop_
_entity_poly.entity_id
_entity_poly.type
_entity_poly.pdbx_seq_one_letter_code
_entity_poly.pdbx_strand_id
1 'polypeptide(L)'
;FGMASALETLCGQAYGARKYPMLGIYMQRSFVVLFLCALLLLPTYFLATPILKLVGETDEIAELAGWISLLLIPQQFSFVLLFPMQRFLQCQLKNMIIAWIAGTALLIHIFLSWLLISYFGFGLVGAAVALNIGWWVPPICQLLYTVCGGCPETWTGLSWQGLMGLWEFTKLSIASGVML
;
A
#
# COMPACT_ATOMS: atom_id res chain seq x y z
N PHE A 1 6.23 0.37 3.70
CA PHE A 1 6.32 -0.65 4.76
C PHE A 1 6.57 -0.05 6.14
N GLY A 2 7.72 0.60 6.39
CA GLY A 2 8.12 1.07 7.72
C GLY A 2 7.07 1.93 8.46
N MET A 3 6.60 3.01 7.84
CA MET A 3 5.64 3.93 8.49
C MET A 3 4.28 3.32 8.86
N ALA A 4 3.89 2.21 8.22
CA ALA A 4 2.64 1.53 8.53
C ALA A 4 2.72 0.67 9.81
N SER A 5 3.92 0.39 10.35
CA SER A 5 4.08 -0.39 11.59
C SER A 5 3.63 0.38 12.83
N ALA A 6 3.62 1.72 12.81
CA ALA A 6 2.99 2.52 13.86
C ALA A 6 1.51 2.14 14.07
N LEU A 7 0.82 1.75 12.98
CA LEU A 7 -0.55 1.28 13.04
C LEU A 7 -0.68 -0.07 13.73
N GLU A 8 0.32 -0.94 13.63
CA GLU A 8 0.34 -2.23 14.34
C GLU A 8 0.32 -2.02 15.87
N THR A 9 1.17 -1.12 16.36
CA THR A 9 1.20 -0.75 17.78
C THR A 9 -0.11 -0.10 18.23
N LEU A 10 -0.58 0.92 17.50
CA LEU A 10 -1.78 1.67 17.88
C LEU A 10 -3.06 0.82 17.81
N CYS A 11 -3.23 0.04 16.73
CA CYS A 11 -4.38 -0.86 16.58
C CYS A 11 -4.30 -2.02 17.57
N GLY A 12 -3.11 -2.59 17.82
CA GLY A 12 -2.93 -3.65 18.82
C GLY A 12 -3.30 -3.19 20.23
N GLN A 13 -2.84 -2.01 20.64
CA GLN A 13 -3.19 -1.41 21.94
C GLN A 13 -4.69 -1.11 22.03
N ALA A 14 -5.28 -0.49 21.00
CA ALA A 14 -6.71 -0.18 20.99
C ALA A 14 -7.58 -1.43 21.00
N TYR A 15 -7.19 -2.48 20.27
CA TYR A 15 -7.89 -3.75 20.25
C TYR A 15 -7.84 -4.44 21.62
N GLY A 16 -6.66 -4.50 22.25
CA GLY A 16 -6.50 -5.03 23.61
C GLY A 16 -7.29 -4.25 24.66
N ALA A 17 -7.38 -2.92 24.51
CA ALA A 17 -8.18 -2.05 25.36
C ALA A 17 -9.68 -2.00 25.00
N ARG A 18 -10.15 -2.85 24.06
CA ARG A 18 -11.54 -2.91 23.56
C ARG A 18 -12.07 -1.59 22.98
N LYS A 19 -11.18 -0.72 22.50
CA LYS A 19 -11.53 0.53 21.80
C LYS A 19 -11.70 0.29 20.31
N TYR A 20 -12.58 -0.62 19.93
CA TYR A 20 -12.70 -1.12 18.55
C TYR A 20 -12.91 -0.03 17.48
N PRO A 21 -13.75 1.01 17.68
CA PRO A 21 -13.93 2.04 16.66
C PRO A 21 -12.65 2.83 16.35
N MET A 22 -11.68 2.89 17.28
CA MET A 22 -10.42 3.61 17.06
C MET A 22 -9.55 2.97 15.98
N LEU A 23 -9.70 1.66 15.71
CA LEU A 23 -8.95 0.98 14.65
C LEU A 23 -9.26 1.61 13.29
N GLY A 24 -10.54 1.87 13.00
CA GLY A 24 -10.96 2.53 11.78
C GLY A 24 -10.46 3.97 11.68
N ILE A 25 -10.42 4.70 12.82
CA ILE A 25 -9.88 6.06 12.89
C ILE A 25 -8.38 6.08 12.58
N TYR A 26 -7.60 5.19 13.19
CA TYR A 26 -6.16 5.11 12.94
C TYR A 26 -5.84 4.67 11.51
N MET A 27 -6.63 3.76 10.94
CA MET A 27 -6.52 3.37 9.54
C MET A 27 -6.74 4.58 8.61
N GLN A 28 -7.78 5.39 8.85
CA GLN A 28 -8.03 6.61 8.08
C GLN A 28 -6.90 7.63 8.20
N ARG A 29 -6.35 7.86 9.41
CA ARG A 29 -5.17 8.73 9.59
C ARG A 29 -3.98 8.23 8.80
N SER A 30 -3.74 6.91 8.83
CA SER A 30 -2.65 6.29 8.11
C SER A 30 -2.80 6.44 6.59
N PHE A 31 -4.02 6.34 6.04
CA PHE A 31 -4.25 6.65 4.62
C PHE A 31 -3.81 8.07 4.27
N VAL A 32 -4.19 9.07 5.07
CA VAL A 32 -3.83 10.46 4.79
C VAL A 32 -2.32 10.67 4.86
N VAL A 33 -1.68 10.18 5.93
CA VAL A 33 -0.23 10.34 6.10
C VAL A 33 0.55 9.61 5.00
N LEU A 34 0.20 8.36 4.69
CA LEU A 34 0.86 7.61 3.63
C LEU A 34 0.61 8.21 2.24
N PHE A 35 -0.57 8.78 1.99
CA PHE A 35 -0.86 9.49 0.75
C PHE A 35 0.05 10.70 0.57
N LEU A 36 0.19 11.54 1.62
CA LEU A 36 1.11 12.68 1.60
C LEU A 36 2.56 12.23 1.40
N CYS A 37 2.99 11.17 2.08
CA CYS A 37 4.33 10.60 1.86
C CYS A 37 4.52 10.06 0.44
N ALA A 38 3.51 9.40 -0.14
CA ALA A 38 3.56 8.94 -1.51
C ALA A 38 3.73 10.10 -2.49
N LEU A 39 3.01 11.22 -2.28
CA LEU A 39 3.19 12.44 -3.06
C LEU A 39 4.61 13.02 -2.93
N LEU A 40 5.16 13.07 -1.72
CA LEU A 40 6.52 13.56 -1.48
C LEU A 40 7.60 12.67 -2.12
N LEU A 41 7.31 11.39 -2.35
CA LEU A 41 8.20 10.46 -3.03
C LEU A 41 8.08 10.50 -4.55
N LEU A 42 7.02 11.09 -5.13
CA LEU A 42 6.86 11.15 -6.60
C LEU A 42 8.07 11.74 -7.36
N PRO A 43 8.76 12.78 -6.88
CA PRO A 43 9.95 13.30 -7.57
C PRO A 43 11.02 12.24 -7.80
N THR A 44 11.18 11.24 -6.91
CA THR A 44 12.18 10.18 -7.12
C THR A 44 11.81 9.28 -8.30
N TYR A 45 10.52 9.10 -8.58
CA TYR A 45 10.04 8.35 -9.74
C TYR A 45 10.28 9.14 -11.03
N PHE A 46 9.93 10.43 -11.03
CA PHE A 46 10.12 11.30 -12.21
C PHE A 46 11.59 11.57 -12.52
N LEU A 47 12.45 11.61 -11.50
CA LEU A 47 13.88 11.88 -11.63
C LEU A 47 14.73 10.59 -11.62
N ALA A 48 14.12 9.41 -11.76
CA ALA A 48 14.83 8.14 -11.67
C ALA A 48 15.99 8.04 -12.68
N THR A 49 15.77 8.42 -13.95
CA THR A 49 16.84 8.42 -14.98
C THR A 49 18.03 9.31 -14.60
N PRO A 50 17.86 10.64 -14.34
CA PRO A 50 19.01 11.48 -13.99
C PRO A 50 19.68 11.08 -12.67
N ILE A 51 18.92 10.57 -11.69
CA ILE A 51 19.49 10.04 -10.44
C ILE A 51 20.39 8.83 -10.72
N LEU A 52 19.93 7.87 -11.53
CA LEU A 52 20.71 6.67 -11.84
C LEU A 52 21.98 7.00 -12.64
N LYS A 53 21.88 7.90 -13.63
CA LYS A 53 23.06 8.40 -14.36
C LYS A 53 24.07 9.05 -13.42
N LEU A 54 23.61 9.82 -12.43
CA LEU A 54 24.47 10.46 -11.44
C LEU A 54 25.20 9.46 -10.54
N VAL A 55 24.57 8.32 -10.22
CA VAL A 55 25.17 7.24 -9.42
C VAL A 55 26.14 6.37 -10.25
N GLY A 56 26.23 6.60 -11.56
CA GLY A 56 27.18 5.94 -12.45
C GLY A 56 26.61 4.79 -13.29
N GLU A 57 25.27 4.65 -13.35
CA GLU A 57 24.63 3.69 -14.24
C GLU A 57 24.81 4.08 -15.73
N THR A 58 24.84 3.07 -16.59
CA THR A 58 24.88 3.30 -18.04
C THR A 58 23.62 4.00 -18.54
N ASP A 59 23.75 4.78 -19.61
CA ASP A 59 22.60 5.49 -20.21
C ASP A 59 21.45 4.54 -20.54
N GLU A 60 21.75 3.39 -21.15
CA GLU A 60 20.73 2.40 -21.53
C GLU A 60 19.92 1.89 -20.32
N ILE A 61 20.61 1.52 -19.23
CA ILE A 61 19.98 1.02 -18.01
C ILE A 61 19.17 2.13 -17.32
N ALA A 62 19.74 3.34 -17.23
CA ALA A 62 19.09 4.47 -16.55
C ALA A 62 17.83 4.96 -17.27
N GLU A 63 17.83 4.99 -18.61
CA GLU A 63 16.66 5.32 -19.43
C GLU A 63 15.56 4.26 -19.22
N LEU A 64 15.92 2.97 -19.32
CA LEU A 64 14.97 1.87 -19.14
C LEU A 64 14.37 1.86 -17.74
N ALA A 65 15.20 1.97 -16.70
CA ALA A 65 14.76 1.99 -15.31
C ALA A 65 13.87 3.20 -15.00
N GLY A 66 14.20 4.38 -15.55
CA GLY A 66 13.35 5.56 -15.38
C GLY A 66 12.00 5.42 -16.05
N TRP A 67 11.94 4.84 -17.24
CA TRP A 67 10.67 4.53 -17.90
C TRP A 67 9.83 3.53 -17.09
N ILE A 68 10.44 2.43 -16.60
CA ILE A 68 9.75 1.48 -15.70
C ILE A 68 9.24 2.20 -14.44
N SER A 69 10.07 3.04 -13.84
CA SER A 69 9.73 3.80 -12.63
C SER A 69 8.42 4.55 -12.80
N LEU A 70 8.24 5.26 -13.92
CA LEU A 70 6.98 5.96 -14.23
C LEU A 70 5.78 5.00 -14.31
N LEU A 71 5.95 3.82 -14.90
CA LEU A 71 4.89 2.81 -14.97
C LEU A 71 4.52 2.22 -13.60
N LEU A 72 5.39 2.32 -12.59
CA LEU A 72 5.16 1.79 -11.24
C LEU A 72 4.57 2.82 -10.28
N ILE A 73 4.34 4.07 -10.71
CA ILE A 73 3.66 5.08 -9.90
C ILE A 73 2.28 4.60 -9.38
N PRO A 74 1.39 3.96 -10.18
CA PRO A 74 0.10 3.52 -9.66
C PRO A 74 0.22 2.45 -8.57
N GLN A 75 1.23 1.58 -8.64
CA GLN A 75 1.53 0.61 -7.59
C GLN A 75 1.87 1.29 -6.26
N GLN A 76 2.63 2.38 -6.28
CA GLN A 76 2.95 3.15 -5.06
C GLN A 76 1.68 3.62 -4.33
N PHE A 77 0.64 4.02 -5.06
CA PHE A 77 -0.62 4.45 -4.47
C PHE A 77 -1.48 3.28 -3.97
N SER A 78 -1.36 2.09 -4.55
CA SER A 78 -2.06 0.93 -4.00
C SER A 78 -1.53 0.59 -2.59
N PHE A 79 -0.24 0.81 -2.35
CA PHE A 79 0.39 0.61 -1.04
C PHE A 79 -0.10 1.55 0.06
N VAL A 80 -0.52 2.77 -0.31
CA VAL A 80 -1.18 3.71 0.61
C VAL A 80 -2.42 3.07 1.23
N LEU A 81 -3.18 2.30 0.45
CA LEU A 81 -4.35 1.58 0.92
C LEU A 81 -3.99 0.24 1.55
N LEU A 82 -3.10 -0.52 0.92
CA LEU A 82 -2.82 -1.90 1.30
C LEU A 82 -2.21 -2.00 2.69
N PHE A 83 -1.22 -1.19 3.02
CA PHE A 83 -0.51 -1.36 4.29
C PHE A 83 -1.40 -1.05 5.50
N PRO A 84 -2.19 0.05 5.53
CA PRO A 84 -3.06 0.31 6.66
C PRO A 84 -4.19 -0.72 6.76
N MET A 85 -4.77 -1.15 5.64
CA MET A 85 -5.82 -2.17 5.60
C MET A 85 -5.33 -3.52 6.12
N GLN A 86 -4.11 -3.94 5.73
CA GLN A 86 -3.51 -5.16 6.26
C GLN A 86 -3.38 -5.10 7.78
N ARG A 87 -2.81 -4.02 8.34
CA ARG A 87 -2.65 -3.89 9.79
C ARG A 87 -3.99 -3.79 10.52
N PHE A 88 -4.94 -3.06 9.96
CA PHE A 88 -6.31 -3.00 10.47
C PHE A 88 -6.93 -4.40 10.59
N LEU A 89 -6.83 -5.25 9.57
CA LEU A 89 -7.35 -6.61 9.60
C LEU A 89 -6.52 -7.57 10.47
N GLN A 90 -5.19 -7.45 10.45
CA GLN A 90 -4.27 -8.28 11.25
C GLN A 90 -4.50 -8.10 12.75
N CYS A 91 -4.67 -6.85 13.22
CA CYS A 91 -4.94 -6.56 14.64
C CYS A 91 -6.28 -7.13 15.13
N GLN A 92 -7.19 -7.48 14.20
CA GLN A 92 -8.47 -8.15 14.49
C GLN A 92 -8.39 -9.67 14.33
N LEU A 93 -7.19 -10.24 14.15
CA LEU A 93 -6.96 -11.66 13.87
C LEU A 93 -7.61 -12.17 12.57
N LYS A 94 -7.92 -11.28 11.62
CA LYS A 94 -8.54 -11.63 10.32
C LYS A 94 -7.50 -12.05 9.27
N ASN A 95 -6.43 -12.71 9.70
CA ASN A 95 -5.29 -13.10 8.85
C ASN A 95 -5.69 -14.04 7.71
N MET A 96 -6.67 -14.92 7.93
CA MET A 96 -7.15 -15.81 6.88
C MET A 96 -7.80 -15.07 5.71
N ILE A 97 -8.51 -13.97 5.97
CA ILE A 97 -9.10 -13.14 4.91
C ILE A 97 -7.98 -12.51 4.07
N ILE A 98 -6.93 -12.01 4.72
CA ILE A 98 -5.75 -11.45 4.05
C ILE A 98 -5.08 -12.54 3.19
N ALA A 99 -4.91 -13.75 3.71
CA ALA A 99 -4.29 -14.86 3.00
C ALA A 99 -5.08 -15.28 1.75
N TRP A 100 -6.41 -15.43 1.86
CA TRP A 100 -7.25 -15.77 0.70
C TRP A 100 -7.22 -14.69 -0.39
N ILE A 101 -7.28 -13.41 0.01
CA ILE A 101 -7.19 -12.28 -0.92
C ILE A 101 -5.81 -12.25 -1.60
N ALA A 102 -4.73 -12.45 -0.84
CA ALA A 102 -3.37 -12.48 -1.37
C ALA A 102 -3.15 -13.65 -2.33
N GLY A 103 -3.64 -14.85 -1.99
CA GLY A 103 -3.60 -16.01 -2.88
C GLY A 103 -4.38 -15.78 -4.18
N THR A 104 -5.56 -15.17 -4.09
CA THR A 104 -6.35 -14.81 -5.28
C THR A 104 -5.62 -13.78 -6.15
N ALA A 105 -5.05 -12.73 -5.55
CA ALA A 105 -4.27 -11.73 -6.27
C ALA A 105 -3.03 -12.34 -6.95
N LEU A 106 -2.37 -13.30 -6.31
CA LEU A 106 -1.24 -14.04 -6.89
C LEU A 106 -1.67 -14.84 -8.13
N LEU A 107 -2.80 -15.56 -8.05
CA LEU A 107 -3.32 -16.31 -9.21
C LEU A 107 -3.67 -15.38 -10.38
N ILE A 108 -4.32 -14.24 -10.09
CA ILE A 108 -4.61 -13.21 -11.10
C ILE A 108 -3.31 -12.68 -11.71
N HIS A 109 -2.30 -12.40 -10.89
CA HIS A 109 -1.01 -11.89 -11.37
C HIS A 109 -0.26 -12.91 -12.24
N ILE A 110 -0.26 -14.19 -11.88
CA ILE A 110 0.33 -15.27 -12.69
C ILE A 110 -0.37 -15.35 -14.05
N PHE A 111 -1.71 -15.37 -14.05
CA PHE A 111 -2.50 -15.43 -15.27
C PHE A 111 -2.25 -14.21 -16.17
N LEU A 112 -2.29 -13.00 -15.61
CA LEU A 112 -2.07 -11.77 -16.37
C LEU A 112 -0.63 -11.66 -16.89
N SER A 113 0.36 -12.11 -16.11
CA SER A 113 1.76 -12.13 -16.56
C SER A 113 1.92 -13.06 -17.76
N TRP A 114 1.38 -14.29 -17.69
CA TRP A 114 1.39 -15.21 -18.83
C TRP A 114 0.67 -14.60 -20.05
N LEU A 115 -0.52 -14.03 -19.84
CA LEU A 115 -1.35 -13.48 -20.92
C LEU A 115 -0.67 -12.27 -21.60
N LEU A 116 -0.21 -11.29 -20.83
CA LEU A 116 0.32 -10.03 -21.37
C LEU A 116 1.75 -10.19 -21.88
N ILE A 117 2.58 -10.98 -21.22
CA ILE A 117 4.00 -11.12 -21.57
C ILE A 117 4.18 -12.24 -22.61
N SER A 118 3.67 -13.44 -22.33
CA SER A 118 3.93 -14.62 -23.17
C SER A 118 2.97 -14.74 -24.35
N TYR A 119 1.67 -14.50 -24.14
CA TYR A 119 0.68 -14.66 -25.20
C TYR A 119 0.60 -13.43 -26.11
N PHE A 120 0.48 -12.22 -25.55
CA PHE A 120 0.40 -10.98 -26.34
C PHE A 120 1.75 -10.34 -26.68
N GLY A 121 2.86 -10.77 -26.05
CA GLY A 121 4.18 -10.26 -26.37
C GLY A 121 4.43 -8.80 -25.95
N PHE A 122 3.70 -8.25 -24.98
CA PHE A 122 3.85 -6.85 -24.56
C PHE A 122 5.11 -6.57 -23.74
N GLY A 123 5.94 -7.59 -23.51
CA GLY A 123 7.22 -7.48 -22.83
C GLY A 123 7.12 -6.75 -21.48
N LEU A 124 7.95 -5.74 -21.28
CA LEU A 124 8.07 -5.00 -20.04
C LEU A 124 6.83 -4.14 -19.72
N VAL A 125 6.12 -3.63 -20.74
CA VAL A 125 4.82 -2.97 -20.53
C VAL A 125 3.82 -3.96 -19.96
N GLY A 126 3.76 -5.16 -20.55
CA GLY A 126 2.88 -6.25 -20.09
C GLY A 126 3.15 -6.62 -18.64
N ALA A 127 4.43 -6.72 -18.27
CA ALA A 127 4.85 -6.97 -16.89
C ALA A 127 4.40 -5.85 -15.93
N ALA A 128 4.61 -4.58 -16.30
CA ALA A 128 4.20 -3.45 -15.48
C ALA A 128 2.68 -3.39 -15.29
N VAL A 129 1.89 -3.68 -16.34
CA VAL A 129 0.42 -3.73 -16.26
C VAL A 129 -0.04 -4.88 -15.35
N ALA A 130 0.49 -6.09 -15.54
CA ALA A 130 0.17 -7.24 -14.68
C ALA A 130 0.50 -6.97 -13.22
N LEU A 131 1.62 -6.28 -12.95
CA LEU A 131 2.06 -5.92 -11.62
C LEU A 131 1.14 -4.88 -10.98
N ASN A 132 0.80 -3.81 -11.70
CA ASN A 132 -0.14 -2.79 -11.22
C ASN A 132 -1.50 -3.42 -10.87
N ILE A 133 -2.07 -4.23 -11.76
CA ILE A 133 -3.35 -4.89 -11.49
C ILE A 133 -3.23 -5.79 -10.26
N GLY A 134 -2.18 -6.62 -10.19
CA GLY A 134 -1.94 -7.52 -9.06
C GLY A 134 -1.88 -6.80 -7.71
N TRP A 135 -1.26 -5.62 -7.66
CA TRP A 135 -1.14 -4.83 -6.43
C TRP A 135 -2.38 -4.02 -6.07
N TRP A 136 -3.28 -3.74 -7.01
CA TRP A 136 -4.55 -3.07 -6.73
C TRP A 136 -5.65 -4.03 -6.26
N VAL A 137 -5.57 -5.32 -6.61
CA VAL A 137 -6.56 -6.33 -6.18
C VAL A 137 -6.67 -6.42 -4.65
N PRO A 138 -5.58 -6.63 -3.88
CA PRO A 138 -5.67 -6.77 -2.42
C PRO A 138 -6.30 -5.58 -1.69
N PRO A 139 -5.88 -4.31 -1.88
CA PRO A 139 -6.48 -3.19 -1.15
C PRO A 139 -7.95 -2.98 -1.51
N ILE A 140 -8.36 -3.21 -2.77
CA ILE A 140 -9.76 -3.11 -3.18
C ILE A 140 -10.60 -4.17 -2.48
N CYS A 141 -10.18 -5.44 -2.53
CA CYS A 141 -10.90 -6.53 -1.88
C CYS A 141 -10.98 -6.36 -0.37
N GLN A 142 -9.89 -5.92 0.28
CA GLN A 142 -9.89 -5.64 1.71
C GLN A 142 -10.82 -4.48 2.04
N LEU A 143 -10.82 -3.42 1.23
CA LEU A 143 -11.70 -2.26 1.45
C LEU A 143 -13.17 -2.68 1.35
N LEU A 144 -13.53 -3.41 0.29
CA LEU A 144 -14.87 -3.97 0.11
C LEU A 144 -15.27 -4.86 1.29
N TYR A 145 -14.41 -5.77 1.72
CA TYR A 145 -14.67 -6.61 2.90
C TYR A 145 -14.98 -5.76 4.14
N THR A 146 -14.18 -4.72 4.40
CA THR A 146 -14.36 -3.84 5.56
C THR A 146 -15.66 -3.04 5.48
N VAL A 147 -15.96 -2.39 4.34
CA VAL A 147 -17.13 -1.50 4.20
C VAL A 147 -18.44 -2.26 4.01
N CYS A 148 -18.41 -3.48 3.47
CA CYS A 148 -19.59 -4.34 3.27
C CYS A 148 -19.91 -5.21 4.50
N GLY A 149 -19.46 -4.83 5.69
CA GLY A 149 -19.87 -5.47 6.95
C GLY A 149 -18.94 -6.57 7.47
N GLY A 150 -17.74 -6.75 6.91
CA GLY A 150 -16.75 -7.69 7.44
C GLY A 150 -16.11 -7.23 8.77
N CYS A 151 -16.25 -5.94 9.12
CA CYS A 151 -15.64 -5.30 10.29
C CYS A 151 -16.60 -4.31 11.00
N PRO A 152 -17.81 -4.71 11.43
CA PRO A 152 -18.84 -3.76 11.88
C PRO A 152 -18.50 -3.03 13.19
N GLU A 153 -17.71 -3.64 14.08
CA GLU A 153 -17.32 -3.04 15.37
C GLU A 153 -16.14 -2.06 15.25
N THR A 154 -15.30 -2.26 14.23
CA THR A 154 -14.03 -1.55 14.04
C THR A 154 -14.10 -0.53 12.90
N TRP A 155 -15.05 -0.69 11.99
CA TRP A 155 -15.36 0.24 10.92
C TRP A 155 -16.76 0.85 11.11
N THR A 156 -16.78 2.09 11.59
CA THR A 156 -18.01 2.88 11.81
C THR A 156 -18.24 3.94 10.73
N GLY A 157 -17.54 3.82 9.59
CA GLY A 157 -17.59 4.78 8.48
C GLY A 157 -16.49 5.84 8.53
N LEU A 158 -16.53 6.76 7.55
CA LEU A 158 -15.61 7.89 7.48
C LEU A 158 -15.86 8.85 8.65
N SER A 159 -14.80 9.35 9.26
CA SER A 159 -14.87 10.21 10.44
C SER A 159 -13.87 11.35 10.37
N TRP A 160 -14.30 12.52 10.80
CA TRP A 160 -13.45 13.70 10.91
C TRP A 160 -12.27 13.49 11.88
N GLN A 161 -12.43 12.60 12.86
CA GLN A 161 -11.35 12.21 13.76
C GLN A 161 -10.17 11.55 13.02
N GLY A 162 -10.44 10.96 11.85
CA GLY A 162 -9.44 10.43 10.93
C GLY A 162 -8.52 11.50 10.33
N LEU A 163 -8.93 12.78 10.37
CA LEU A 163 -8.15 13.93 9.88
C LEU A 163 -7.50 14.74 11.01
N MET A 164 -7.80 14.40 12.27
CA MET A 164 -7.25 15.08 13.44
C MET A 164 -5.97 14.40 13.93
N GLY A 165 -5.07 15.18 14.52
CA GLY A 165 -3.84 14.66 15.15
C GLY A 165 -2.84 14.04 14.18
N LEU A 166 -2.90 14.40 12.89
CA LEU A 166 -2.03 13.85 11.84
C LEU A 166 -0.55 14.09 12.13
N TRP A 167 -0.17 15.25 12.67
CA TRP A 167 1.23 15.58 12.97
C TRP A 167 1.86 14.62 13.99
N GLU A 168 1.18 14.36 15.10
CA GLU A 168 1.65 13.41 16.11
C GLU A 168 1.66 11.98 15.57
N PHE A 169 0.66 11.62 14.78
CA PHE A 169 0.64 10.32 14.09
C PHE A 169 1.83 10.19 13.12
N THR A 170 2.17 11.24 12.38
CA THR A 170 3.30 11.27 11.46
C THR A 170 4.63 11.12 12.19
N LYS A 171 4.84 11.82 13.31
CA LYS A 171 6.05 11.65 14.14
C LYS A 171 6.23 10.19 14.58
N LEU A 172 5.15 9.58 15.08
CA LEU A 172 5.17 8.18 15.47
C LEU A 172 5.46 7.27 14.27
N SER A 173 4.82 7.53 13.13
CA SER A 173 5.01 6.77 11.89
C SER A 173 6.45 6.85 11.38
N ILE A 174 7.07 8.03 11.42
CA ILE A 174 8.48 8.23 11.05
C ILE A 174 9.38 7.45 12.01
N ALA A 175 9.16 7.56 13.32
CA ALA A 175 9.95 6.83 14.32
C ALA A 175 9.87 5.31 14.09
N SER A 176 8.67 4.77 13.88
CA SER A 176 8.47 3.34 13.57
C SER A 176 9.06 2.95 12.22
N GLY A 177 9.11 3.88 11.26
CA GLY A 177 9.75 3.67 9.96
C GLY A 177 11.27 3.59 10.01
N VAL A 178 11.92 4.31 10.93
CA VAL A 178 13.39 4.30 11.12
C VAL A 178 13.85 3.09 11.94
N MET A 179 13.00 2.55 12.81
CA MET A 179 13.32 1.39 13.66
C MET A 179 13.32 0.04 12.92
N LEU A 180 12.76 -0.01 11.71
CA LEU A 180 12.70 -1.19 10.83
C LEU A 180 13.87 -1.17 9.84
#